data_AF-J3N8X0-F1
#
_entry.id   AF-J3N8X0-F1
#
_cell.length_a   1.000
_cell.length_b   1.000
_cell.length_c   1.000
_cell.angle_alpha   90.00
_cell.angle_beta   90.00
_cell.angle_gamma   90.00
#
_symmetry.space_group_name_H-M   'P 1'
#
loop_
_entity.id
_entity.type
_entity.pdbx_description
1 polymer ?
#
loop_
_entity_poly.entity_id
_entity_poly.type
_entity_poly.pdbx_seq_one_letter_code
_entity_poly.pdbx_strand_id
1 'polypeptide(L)'
;MFTNAQRQVERTGRHGTPRDQHLQDLVTQFQESTDEESKERIVANLANFAYDPYNYAFMRQLNILELFLDCITEPNERLIEFGIGGICNSCADPANCSVITQCGGIPLVIQCLSSPVKNTVNYALGALYYLCNPSTKKDILKPEVLRAVREYAAAGDVNASFSNLANAFLDKHVNS
;
A
#
# COMPACT_ATOMS: atom_id res chain seq x y z
N MET A 1 10.48 15.57 0.47
CA MET A 1 10.64 16.07 1.85
C MET A 1 9.29 15.95 2.53
N PHE A 2 9.19 15.24 3.65
CA PHE A 2 7.91 14.99 4.33
C PHE A 2 7.31 16.25 4.96
N THR A 3 6.00 16.20 5.16
CA THR A 3 5.19 17.27 5.76
C THR A 3 5.37 17.26 7.28
N ASN A 4 5.14 18.41 7.90
CA ASN A 4 5.04 18.55 9.34
C ASN A 4 3.90 19.52 9.67
N ALA A 5 3.56 19.66 10.96
CA ALA A 5 2.44 20.49 11.40
C ALA A 5 2.56 21.94 10.92
N GLN A 6 3.75 22.54 11.02
CA GLN A 6 3.99 23.92 10.57
C GLN A 6 3.74 24.08 9.06
N ARG A 7 4.34 23.21 8.24
CA ARG A 7 4.14 23.23 6.78
C ARG A 7 2.70 23.01 6.39
N GLN A 8 1.97 22.20 7.17
CA GLN A 8 0.57 21.97 6.88
C GLN A 8 -0.27 23.21 7.17
N VAL A 9 -0.02 23.92 8.28
CA VAL A 9 -0.65 25.21 8.55
C VAL A 9 -0.34 26.23 7.44
N GLU A 10 0.92 26.31 7.01
CA GLU A 10 1.35 27.22 5.92
C GLU A 10 0.65 26.92 4.59
N ARG A 11 0.45 25.64 4.25
CA ARG A 11 -0.19 25.20 3.00
C ARG A 11 -1.71 25.28 3.02
N THR A 12 -2.34 25.00 4.16
CA THR A 12 -3.79 25.10 4.32
C THR A 12 -4.25 26.55 4.18
N GLY A 13 -3.50 27.51 4.72
CA GLY A 13 -3.87 28.93 4.68
C GLY A 13 -5.15 29.22 5.49
N ARG A 14 -5.63 30.46 5.44
CA ARG A 14 -6.72 30.97 6.33
C ARG A 14 -8.08 30.29 6.13
N HIS A 15 -8.35 29.77 4.93
CA HIS A 15 -9.64 29.18 4.55
C HIS A 15 -9.51 27.74 4.05
N GLY A 16 -8.34 27.11 4.23
CA GLY A 16 -8.18 25.73 3.79
C GLY A 16 -8.81 24.73 4.76
N THR A 17 -9.14 23.57 4.22
CA THR A 17 -9.64 22.44 5.00
C THR A 17 -8.52 21.84 5.85
N PRO A 18 -8.75 21.57 7.15
CA PRO A 18 -7.85 20.78 7.99
C PRO A 18 -7.49 19.43 7.34
N ARG A 19 -6.29 18.90 7.61
CA ARG A 19 -5.80 17.68 6.93
C ARG A 19 -6.70 16.47 7.21
N ASP A 20 -7.08 16.29 8.46
CA ASP A 20 -8.00 15.27 8.93
C ASP A 20 -9.37 15.38 8.24
N GLN A 21 -9.95 16.58 8.22
CA GLN A 21 -11.24 16.81 7.54
C GLN A 21 -11.12 16.54 6.03
N HIS A 22 -10.04 16.97 5.38
CA HIS A 22 -9.84 16.72 3.95
C HIS A 22 -9.74 15.22 3.62
N LEU A 23 -9.04 14.44 4.45
CA LEU A 23 -8.97 12.99 4.27
C LEU A 23 -10.33 12.33 4.54
N GLN A 24 -11.08 12.79 5.55
CA GLN A 24 -12.44 12.34 5.83
C GLN A 24 -13.37 12.63 4.64
N ASP A 25 -13.29 13.81 4.04
CA ASP A 25 -14.09 14.19 2.88
C ASP A 25 -13.81 13.28 1.68
N LEU A 26 -12.56 12.87 1.48
CA LEU A 26 -12.19 11.91 0.42
C LEU A 26 -12.78 10.52 0.70
N VAL A 27 -12.70 10.03 1.94
CA VAL A 27 -13.31 8.75 2.33
C VAL A 27 -14.81 8.77 2.11
N THR A 28 -15.50 9.83 2.53
CA THR A 28 -16.95 9.99 2.33
C THR A 28 -17.30 10.03 0.85
N GLN A 29 -16.57 10.80 0.03
CA GLN A 29 -16.78 10.83 -1.42
C GLN A 29 -16.58 9.45 -2.07
N PHE A 30 -15.61 8.65 -1.61
CA PHE A 30 -15.43 7.29 -2.13
C PHE A 30 -16.63 6.40 -1.82
N GLN A 31 -17.14 6.45 -0.58
CA GLN A 31 -18.27 5.65 -0.12
C GLN A 31 -19.59 6.03 -0.80
N GLU A 32 -19.78 7.31 -1.13
CA GLU A 32 -20.99 7.82 -1.77
C GLU A 32 -20.96 7.71 -3.30
N SER A 33 -19.77 7.57 -3.90
CA SER A 33 -19.63 7.50 -5.36
C SER A 33 -20.13 6.17 -5.91
N THR A 34 -20.98 6.24 -6.94
CA THR A 34 -21.31 5.09 -7.80
C THR A 34 -20.51 5.07 -9.11
N ASP A 35 -19.72 6.12 -9.36
CA ASP A 35 -18.88 6.26 -10.54
C ASP A 35 -17.48 5.68 -10.27
N GLU A 36 -17.05 4.75 -11.11
CA GLU A 36 -15.78 4.04 -10.96
C GLU A 36 -14.57 4.96 -11.20
N GLU A 37 -14.63 5.86 -12.19
CA GLU A 37 -13.52 6.80 -12.46
C GLU A 37 -13.30 7.74 -11.27
N SER A 38 -14.37 8.21 -10.65
CA SER A 38 -14.31 9.02 -9.43
C SER A 38 -13.68 8.24 -8.27
N LYS A 39 -14.08 6.97 -8.06
CA LYS A 39 -13.46 6.10 -7.05
C LYS A 39 -11.97 5.91 -7.30
N GLU A 40 -11.57 5.59 -8.53
CA GLU A 40 -10.17 5.43 -8.93
C GLU A 40 -9.35 6.67 -8.59
N ARG A 41 -9.84 7.86 -8.96
CA ARG A 41 -9.17 9.13 -8.68
C ARG A 41 -9.03 9.38 -7.18
N ILE A 42 -10.05 9.04 -6.38
CA ILE A 42 -10.02 9.22 -4.93
C ILE A 42 -9.00 8.28 -4.28
N VAL A 43 -9.00 6.98 -4.64
CA VAL A 43 -8.04 6.01 -4.08
C VAL A 43 -6.62 6.35 -4.49
N ALA A 44 -6.38 6.78 -5.73
CA ALA A 44 -5.09 7.27 -6.17
C ALA A 44 -4.61 8.47 -5.33
N ASN A 45 -5.51 9.39 -5.00
CA ASN A 45 -5.19 10.55 -4.15
C ASN A 45 -4.85 10.12 -2.72
N LEU A 46 -5.64 9.22 -2.12
CA LEU A 46 -5.36 8.65 -0.80
C LEU A 46 -4.01 7.91 -0.78
N ALA A 47 -3.70 7.12 -1.82
CA ALA A 47 -2.44 6.40 -1.94
C ALA A 47 -1.23 7.35 -2.05
N ASN A 48 -1.39 8.50 -2.71
CA ASN A 48 -0.38 9.55 -2.75
C ASN A 48 -0.18 10.20 -1.37
N PHE A 49 -1.25 10.42 -0.60
CA PHE A 49 -1.13 10.88 0.79
C PHE A 49 -0.41 9.88 1.68
N ALA A 50 -0.54 8.57 1.41
CA ALA A 50 0.12 7.51 2.17
C ALA A 50 1.64 7.51 2.01
N TYR A 51 2.19 8.25 1.04
CA TYR A 51 3.64 8.40 0.92
C TYR A 51 4.26 9.21 2.07
N ASP A 52 3.48 10.05 2.75
CA ASP A 52 3.96 10.94 3.81
C ASP A 52 3.53 10.45 5.20
N PRO A 53 4.49 10.09 6.09
CA PRO A 53 4.20 9.60 7.43
C PRO A 53 3.37 10.53 8.31
N TYR A 54 3.35 11.84 8.00
CA TYR A 54 2.47 12.81 8.65
C TYR A 54 1.00 12.37 8.61
N ASN A 55 0.58 11.64 7.57
CA ASN A 55 -0.81 11.23 7.38
C ASN A 55 -1.18 9.91 8.08
N TYR A 56 -0.21 9.12 8.55
CA TYR A 56 -0.48 7.76 9.02
C TYR A 56 -1.43 7.69 10.22
N ALA A 57 -1.32 8.62 11.17
CA ALA A 57 -2.25 8.65 12.30
C ALA A 57 -3.69 8.91 11.85
N PHE A 58 -3.89 9.85 10.92
CA PHE A 58 -5.21 10.11 10.32
C PHE A 58 -5.71 8.91 9.51
N MET A 59 -4.83 8.25 8.76
CA MET A 59 -5.20 7.07 7.97
C MET A 59 -5.74 5.93 8.83
N ARG A 60 -5.10 5.67 9.98
CA ARG A 60 -5.61 4.68 10.94
C ARG A 60 -6.92 5.13 11.59
N GLN A 61 -7.05 6.40 11.94
CA GLN A 61 -8.28 6.93 12.54
C GLN A 61 -9.47 6.86 11.59
N LEU A 62 -9.23 7.04 10.29
CA LEU A 62 -10.24 7.09 9.23
C LEU A 62 -10.43 5.76 8.50
N ASN A 63 -9.82 4.67 8.99
CA ASN A 63 -9.85 3.34 8.38
C ASN A 63 -9.45 3.31 6.88
N ILE A 64 -8.51 4.17 6.49
CA ILE A 64 -8.05 4.27 5.09
C ILE A 64 -7.24 3.02 4.69
N LEU A 65 -6.58 2.36 5.65
CA LEU A 65 -5.83 1.13 5.37
C LEU A 65 -6.78 -0.01 4.98
N GLU A 66 -7.90 -0.12 5.67
CA GLU A 66 -8.99 -1.05 5.40
C GLU A 66 -9.63 -0.74 4.05
N LEU A 67 -9.89 0.54 3.74
CA LEU A 67 -10.37 0.96 2.43
C LEU A 67 -9.42 0.51 1.30
N PHE A 68 -8.11 0.62 1.49
CA PHE A 68 -7.14 0.09 0.51
C PHE A 68 -7.22 -1.43 0.36
N LEU A 69 -7.44 -2.17 1.44
CA LEU A 69 -7.63 -3.62 1.38
C LEU A 69 -8.92 -3.99 0.63
N ASP A 70 -10.02 -3.27 0.89
CA ASP A 70 -11.28 -3.46 0.17
C ASP A 70 -11.07 -3.23 -1.34
N CYS A 71 -10.34 -2.18 -1.73
CA CYS A 71 -9.99 -1.91 -3.12
C CYS A 71 -9.21 -3.04 -3.81
N ILE A 72 -8.37 -3.80 -3.07
CA ILE A 72 -7.64 -4.96 -3.62
C ILE A 72 -8.60 -6.13 -3.94
N THR A 73 -9.77 -6.17 -3.31
CA THR A 73 -10.78 -7.21 -3.56
C THR A 73 -11.74 -6.89 -4.71
N GLU A 74 -11.75 -5.64 -5.17
CA GLU A 74 -12.59 -5.19 -6.28
C GLU A 74 -12.14 -5.79 -7.63
N PRO A 75 -13.04 -5.97 -8.60
CA PRO A 75 -12.68 -6.43 -9.93
C PRO A 75 -11.97 -5.37 -10.78
N ASN A 76 -12.03 -4.09 -10.38
CA ASN A 76 -11.44 -2.98 -11.09
C ASN A 76 -9.91 -2.95 -10.90
N GLU A 77 -9.16 -3.21 -11.96
CA GLU A 77 -7.68 -3.26 -11.95
C GLU A 77 -7.03 -1.98 -11.42
N ARG A 78 -7.63 -0.81 -11.63
CA ARG A 78 -7.13 0.48 -11.13
C ARG A 78 -7.33 0.60 -9.63
N LEU A 79 -8.47 0.18 -9.10
CA LEU A 79 -8.69 0.13 -7.65
C LEU A 79 -7.73 -0.84 -6.98
N ILE A 80 -7.48 -2.01 -7.59
CA ILE A 80 -6.48 -2.95 -7.09
C ILE A 80 -5.09 -2.30 -7.07
N GLU A 81 -4.65 -1.71 -8.19
CA GLU A 81 -3.34 -1.06 -8.33
C GLU A 81 -3.13 0.05 -7.29
N PHE A 82 -4.11 0.95 -7.14
CA PHE A 82 -4.01 2.05 -6.20
C PHE A 82 -4.17 1.59 -4.74
N GLY A 83 -5.00 0.59 -4.48
CA GLY A 83 -5.13 -0.04 -3.17
C GLY A 83 -3.81 -0.63 -2.68
N ILE A 84 -3.19 -1.50 -3.48
CA ILE A 84 -1.87 -2.06 -3.12
C ILE A 84 -0.77 -1.00 -3.07
N GLY A 85 -0.86 0.04 -3.91
CA GLY A 85 0.03 1.20 -3.85
C GLY A 85 -0.08 1.94 -2.51
N GLY A 86 -1.29 2.17 -2.02
CA GLY A 86 -1.55 2.77 -0.71
C GLY A 86 -1.02 1.92 0.45
N ILE A 87 -1.21 0.59 0.37
CA ILE A 87 -0.63 -0.37 1.34
C ILE A 87 0.89 -0.32 1.34
N CYS A 88 1.51 -0.38 0.15
CA CYS A 88 2.97 -0.31 0.00
C CYS A 88 3.54 0.99 0.58
N ASN A 89 2.89 2.12 0.33
CA ASN A 89 3.31 3.41 0.86
C ASN A 89 3.13 3.51 2.38
N SER A 90 2.20 2.75 2.97
CA SER A 90 1.87 2.80 4.40
C SER A 90 2.70 1.85 5.27
N CYS A 91 3.18 0.74 4.72
CA CYS A 91 3.78 -0.35 5.48
C CYS A 91 5.21 -0.08 6.00
N ALA A 92 5.81 1.08 5.70
CA ALA A 92 7.06 1.48 6.36
C ALA A 92 6.86 1.74 7.87
N ASP A 93 5.62 2.03 8.31
CA ASP A 93 5.26 2.25 9.71
C ASP A 93 4.76 0.95 10.39
N PRO A 94 5.38 0.52 11.51
CA PRO A 94 4.97 -0.71 12.20
C PRO A 94 3.52 -0.71 12.71
N ALA A 95 2.96 0.44 13.06
CA ALA A 95 1.56 0.52 13.49
C ALA A 95 0.61 0.29 12.31
N ASN A 96 0.91 0.83 11.13
CA ASN A 96 0.18 0.50 9.90
C ASN A 96 0.31 -0.99 9.54
N CYS A 97 1.52 -1.56 9.59
CA CYS A 97 1.71 -3.01 9.37
C CYS A 97 0.84 -3.87 10.30
N SER A 98 0.70 -3.46 11.55
CA SER A 98 -0.14 -4.16 12.53
C SER A 98 -1.61 -4.14 12.13
N VAL A 99 -2.15 -2.97 11.75
CA VAL A 99 -3.54 -2.85 11.26
C VAL A 99 -3.75 -3.69 10.00
N ILE A 100 -2.87 -3.55 9.00
CA ILE A 100 -2.95 -4.31 7.73
C ILE A 100 -2.96 -5.82 7.99
N THR A 101 -2.10 -6.29 8.90
CA THR A 101 -2.02 -7.72 9.25
C THR A 101 -3.29 -8.19 9.97
N GLN A 102 -3.80 -7.40 10.92
CA GLN A 102 -5.01 -7.72 11.69
C GLN A 102 -6.26 -7.77 10.81
N CYS A 103 -6.33 -6.92 9.79
CA CYS A 103 -7.42 -6.91 8.81
C CYS A 103 -7.26 -7.95 7.69
N GLY A 104 -6.35 -8.92 7.83
CA GLY A 104 -6.20 -10.01 6.85
C GLY A 104 -5.54 -9.57 5.54
N GLY A 105 -4.71 -8.53 5.55
CA GLY A 105 -4.07 -8.00 4.34
C GLY A 105 -3.00 -8.91 3.73
N ILE A 106 -2.40 -9.84 4.50
CA ILE A 106 -1.29 -10.67 4.01
C ILE A 106 -1.69 -11.54 2.80
N PRO A 107 -2.77 -12.33 2.82
CA PRO A 107 -3.23 -13.06 1.63
C PRO A 107 -3.52 -12.16 0.43
N LEU A 108 -4.10 -10.97 0.64
CA LEU A 108 -4.44 -10.02 -0.42
C LEU A 108 -3.17 -9.48 -1.11
N VAL A 109 -2.18 -9.09 -0.33
CA VAL A 109 -0.87 -8.64 -0.85
C VAL A 109 -0.17 -9.77 -1.62
N ILE A 110 -0.23 -11.02 -1.13
CA ILE A 110 0.35 -12.17 -1.82
C ILE A 110 -0.36 -12.42 -3.15
N GLN A 111 -1.69 -12.33 -3.19
CA GLN A 111 -2.48 -12.49 -4.43
C GLN A 111 -2.05 -11.47 -5.51
N CYS A 112 -1.72 -10.24 -5.12
CA CYS A 112 -1.26 -9.21 -6.05
C CYS A 112 0.05 -9.58 -6.78
N LEU A 113 0.84 -10.54 -6.29
CA LEU A 113 2.02 -11.05 -7.00
C LEU A 113 1.67 -11.76 -8.31
N SER A 114 0.44 -12.21 -8.50
CA SER A 114 -0.01 -12.88 -9.73
C SER A 114 -0.72 -11.92 -10.70
N SER A 115 -0.73 -10.62 -10.40
CA SER A 115 -1.43 -9.63 -11.23
C SER A 115 -0.75 -9.46 -12.61
N PRO A 116 -1.53 -9.28 -13.69
CA PRO A 116 -0.98 -8.89 -14.99
C PRO A 116 -0.48 -7.43 -15.00
N VAL A 117 -0.88 -6.62 -14.01
CA VAL A 117 -0.52 -5.21 -13.90
C VAL A 117 0.85 -5.08 -13.23
N LYS A 118 1.82 -4.59 -13.98
CA LYS A 118 3.22 -4.47 -13.51
C LYS A 118 3.34 -3.70 -12.20
N ASN A 119 2.63 -2.59 -12.05
CA ASN A 119 2.70 -1.77 -10.84
C ASN A 119 2.14 -2.49 -9.62
N THR A 120 1.04 -3.23 -9.78
CA THR A 120 0.45 -4.04 -8.72
C THR A 120 1.46 -5.05 -8.15
N VAL A 121 2.20 -5.73 -9.02
CA VAL A 121 3.26 -6.67 -8.61
C VAL A 121 4.42 -5.94 -7.91
N ASN A 122 4.87 -4.79 -8.43
CA ASN A 122 5.92 -3.98 -7.80
C ASN A 122 5.51 -3.56 -6.37
N TYR A 123 4.31 -3.02 -6.21
CA TYR A 123 3.79 -2.61 -4.90
C TYR A 123 3.61 -3.80 -3.96
N ALA A 124 3.20 -4.97 -4.45
CA ALA A 124 3.11 -6.17 -3.65
C ALA A 124 4.48 -6.62 -3.13
N LEU A 125 5.50 -6.69 -3.99
CA LEU A 125 6.88 -7.00 -3.59
C LEU A 125 7.41 -6.00 -2.54
N GLY A 126 7.18 -4.70 -2.78
CA GLY A 126 7.54 -3.63 -1.85
C GLY A 126 6.82 -3.75 -0.51
N ALA A 127 5.52 -4.06 -0.52
CA ALA A 127 4.74 -4.24 0.70
C ALA A 127 5.23 -5.46 1.51
N LEU A 128 5.48 -6.59 0.85
CA LEU A 128 5.99 -7.80 1.51
C LEU A 128 7.34 -7.58 2.20
N TYR A 129 8.21 -6.73 1.64
CA TYR A 129 9.49 -6.37 2.26
C TYR A 129 9.36 -5.78 3.67
N TYR A 130 8.31 -5.00 3.91
CA TYR A 130 8.04 -4.42 5.23
C TYR A 130 7.08 -5.26 6.07
N LEU A 131 6.07 -5.88 5.46
CA LEU A 131 5.09 -6.69 6.15
C LEU A 131 5.67 -8.00 6.70
N CYS A 132 6.74 -8.54 6.09
CA CYS A 132 7.43 -9.71 6.61
C CYS A 132 8.18 -9.38 7.91
N ASN A 133 7.70 -9.96 9.00
CA ASN A 133 8.24 -9.78 10.34
C ASN A 133 7.99 -11.07 11.17
N PRO A 134 8.46 -11.19 12.42
CA PRO A 134 8.32 -12.42 13.20
C PRO A 134 6.89 -12.97 13.31
N SER A 135 5.85 -12.14 13.32
CA SER A 135 4.46 -12.60 13.45
C SER A 135 3.85 -13.06 12.12
N THR A 136 4.32 -12.54 10.99
CA THR A 136 3.79 -12.80 9.64
C THR A 136 4.65 -13.75 8.82
N LYS A 137 5.89 -14.06 9.26
CA LYS A 137 6.85 -14.86 8.50
C LYS A 137 6.28 -16.20 8.04
N LYS A 138 5.47 -16.86 8.89
CA LYS A 138 4.88 -18.18 8.61
C LYS A 138 3.94 -18.15 7.39
N ASP A 139 3.35 -16.99 7.13
CA ASP A 139 2.39 -16.79 6.05
C ASP A 139 3.07 -16.25 4.79
N ILE A 140 4.04 -15.33 4.94
CA ILE A 140 4.76 -14.73 3.82
C ILE A 140 5.87 -15.65 3.26
N LEU A 141 6.56 -16.42 4.09
CA LEU A 141 7.68 -17.27 3.66
C LEU A 141 7.24 -18.70 3.27
N LYS A 142 5.97 -18.87 2.88
CA LYS A 142 5.49 -20.16 2.36
C LYS A 142 6.21 -20.53 1.05
N PRO A 143 6.40 -21.83 0.77
CA PRO A 143 7.15 -22.27 -0.41
C PRO A 143 6.66 -21.67 -1.73
N GLU A 144 5.34 -21.56 -1.91
CA GLU A 144 4.72 -20.99 -3.11
C GLU A 144 5.01 -19.50 -3.28
N VAL A 145 5.05 -18.73 -2.20
CA VAL A 145 5.36 -17.29 -2.23
C VAL A 145 6.85 -17.10 -2.51
N LEU A 146 7.72 -17.86 -1.84
CA LEU A 146 9.16 -17.81 -2.07
C LEU A 146 9.53 -18.21 -3.50
N ARG A 147 8.81 -19.17 -4.09
CA ARG A 147 8.98 -19.53 -5.51
C ARG A 147 8.67 -18.33 -6.40
N ALA A 148 7.52 -17.68 -6.23
CA ALA A 148 7.14 -16.50 -7.01
C ALA A 148 8.16 -15.36 -6.86
N VAL A 149 8.61 -15.06 -5.63
CA VAL A 149 9.61 -14.01 -5.40
C VAL A 149 10.95 -14.36 -6.06
N ARG A 150 11.40 -15.62 -6.03
CA ARG A 150 12.63 -16.05 -6.71
C ARG A 150 12.51 -15.97 -8.24
N GLU A 151 11.35 -16.26 -8.80
CA GLU A 151 11.10 -16.07 -10.24
C GLU A 151 11.22 -14.59 -10.63
N TYR A 152 10.68 -13.68 -9.82
CA TYR A 152 10.86 -12.24 -10.02
C TYR A 152 12.32 -11.78 -9.86
N ALA A 153 13.05 -12.33 -8.89
CA ALA A 153 14.48 -12.06 -8.70
C ALA A 153 15.32 -12.53 -9.91
N ALA A 154 14.93 -13.64 -10.54
CA ALA A 154 15.61 -14.19 -11.71
C ALA A 154 15.31 -13.46 -13.02
N ALA A 155 14.32 -12.55 -13.04
CA ALA A 155 13.96 -11.79 -14.25
C ALA A 155 15.07 -10.85 -14.75
N GLY A 156 16.05 -10.51 -13.90
CA GLY A 156 17.22 -9.71 -14.29
C GLY A 156 16.84 -8.36 -14.91
N ASP A 157 17.60 -7.96 -15.94
CA ASP A 157 17.41 -6.66 -16.61
C ASP A 157 16.11 -6.56 -17.42
N VAL A 158 15.49 -7.69 -17.76
CA VAL A 158 14.20 -7.73 -18.47
C VAL A 158 13.11 -7.06 -17.62
N ASN A 159 13.22 -7.12 -16.30
CA ASN A 159 12.34 -6.40 -15.40
C ASN A 159 13.07 -5.96 -14.12
N ALA A 160 14.00 -5.02 -14.27
CA ALA A 160 14.89 -4.56 -13.19
C ALA A 160 14.15 -4.13 -11.91
N SER A 161 12.93 -3.56 -12.00
CA SER A 161 12.17 -3.18 -10.81
C SER A 161 11.74 -4.40 -9.99
N PHE A 162 11.20 -5.43 -10.63
CA PHE A 162 10.83 -6.70 -9.98
C PHE A 162 12.06 -7.37 -9.39
N SER A 163 13.13 -7.48 -10.18
CA SER A 163 14.37 -8.12 -9.77
C SER A 163 14.94 -7.45 -8.52
N ASN A 164 15.03 -6.11 -8.50
CA ASN A 164 15.60 -5.38 -7.37
C ASN A 164 14.77 -5.53 -6.08
N LEU A 165 13.44 -5.40 -6.16
CA LEU A 165 12.57 -5.53 -5.00
C LEU A 165 12.54 -6.98 -4.46
N ALA A 166 12.50 -7.96 -5.36
CA ALA A 166 12.53 -9.37 -4.99
C ALA A 166 13.86 -9.78 -4.34
N ASN A 167 14.99 -9.34 -4.91
CA ASN A 167 16.31 -9.57 -4.30
C ASN A 167 16.42 -8.88 -2.93
N ALA A 168 15.96 -7.63 -2.79
CA ALA A 168 15.95 -6.95 -1.50
C ALA A 168 15.10 -7.68 -0.45
N PHE A 169 13.96 -8.26 -0.84
CA PHE A 169 13.14 -9.11 0.02
C PHE A 169 13.91 -10.36 0.46
N LEU A 170 14.48 -11.10 -0.49
CA LEU A 170 15.19 -12.35 -0.22
C LEU A 170 16.42 -12.11 0.67
N ASP A 171 17.17 -11.06 0.39
CA ASP A 171 18.36 -10.71 1.17
C ASP A 171 18.00 -10.44 2.62
N LYS A 172 16.95 -9.66 2.88
CA LYS A 172 16.55 -9.30 4.24
C LYS A 172 15.92 -10.45 5.03
N HIS A 173 15.12 -11.32 4.38
CA HIS A 173 14.23 -12.24 5.09
C HIS A 173 14.57 -13.73 4.93
N VAL A 174 15.45 -14.07 3.99
CA VAL A 174 15.77 -15.46 3.64
C VAL A 174 17.26 -15.74 3.69
N ASN A 175 18.08 -14.83 3.15
CA ASN A 175 19.53 -15.02 3.04
C ASN A 175 20.33 -14.45 4.23
N SER A 176 19.69 -13.60 5.05
CA SER A 176 20.28 -13.00 6.27
C SER A 176 20.31 -13.96 7.46
#